data_AF-A0A5B9W5D9-F1
#
_entry.id   AF-A0A5B9W5D9-F1
#
_cell.length_a   1.000
_cell.length_b   1.000
_cell.length_c   1.000
_cell.angle_alpha   90.00
_cell.angle_beta   90.00
_cell.angle_gamma   90.00
#
_symmetry.space_group_name_H-M   'P 1'
#
loop_
_entity.id
_entity.type
_entity.pdbx_description
1 polymer ?
#
loop_
_entity_poly.entity_id
_entity_poly.type
_entity_poly.pdbx_seq_one_letter_code
_entity_poly.pdbx_strand_id
1 'polypeptide(L)'
;MPAPDRLGRRRGSSLTIVLLFLALLFSLWAAVHRTTASFLRSETARVRRDELDAGALDAIGLAALYLEKNPGMARVRASYGVTVQGTDFTVTFLPGADGVGWSVEAARGTYPVGLPTMPPK
;
A
#
# COMPACT_ATOMS: atom_id res chain seq x y z
N MET A 1 -46.25 -3.40 -61.07
CA MET A 1 -45.82 -3.00 -59.72
C MET A 1 -44.80 -4.00 -59.21
N PRO A 2 -43.49 -3.67 -59.16
CA PRO A 2 -42.50 -4.57 -58.58
C PRO A 2 -42.60 -4.55 -57.05
N ALA A 3 -42.58 -5.74 -56.43
CA ALA A 3 -42.68 -5.91 -54.99
C ALA A 3 -41.40 -5.37 -54.30
N PRO A 4 -41.51 -4.65 -53.16
CA PRO A 4 -40.36 -4.06 -52.51
C PRO A 4 -39.44 -5.14 -51.90
N ASP A 5 -38.14 -4.94 -52.12
CA ASP A 5 -37.03 -5.82 -51.76
C ASP A 5 -37.01 -6.23 -50.28
N ARG A 6 -37.54 -7.42 -50.00
CA ARG A 6 -37.47 -8.05 -48.67
C ARG A 6 -36.04 -8.44 -48.26
N LEU A 7 -35.11 -8.50 -49.23
CA LEU A 7 -33.70 -8.90 -49.01
C LEU A 7 -32.87 -7.79 -48.37
N GLY A 8 -33.14 -6.50 -48.68
CA GLY A 8 -32.45 -5.36 -48.08
C GLY A 8 -32.76 -5.20 -46.58
N ARG A 9 -34.02 -5.46 -46.17
CA ARG A 9 -34.47 -5.36 -44.78
C ARG A 9 -33.87 -6.45 -43.87
N ARG A 10 -33.64 -7.65 -44.41
CA ARG A 10 -32.99 -8.77 -43.68
C ARG A 10 -31.48 -8.56 -43.51
N ARG A 11 -30.80 -8.05 -44.54
CA ARG A 11 -29.37 -7.68 -44.47
C ARG A 11 -29.13 -6.51 -43.50
N GLY A 12 -30.02 -5.51 -43.49
CA GLY A 12 -29.98 -4.41 -42.54
C GLY A 12 -30.15 -4.85 -41.08
N SER A 13 -31.03 -5.83 -40.82
CA SER A 13 -31.23 -6.39 -39.48
C SER A 13 -30.04 -7.20 -38.96
N SER A 14 -29.35 -7.94 -39.83
CA SER A 14 -28.15 -8.69 -39.44
C SER A 14 -26.99 -7.75 -39.10
N LEU A 15 -26.82 -6.67 -39.88
CA LEU A 15 -25.78 -5.68 -39.65
C LEU A 15 -26.01 -4.88 -38.35
N THR A 16 -27.25 -4.51 -38.04
CA THR A 16 -27.56 -3.85 -36.75
C THR A 16 -27.31 -4.77 -35.56
N ILE A 17 -27.66 -6.05 -35.63
CA ILE A 17 -27.38 -7.01 -34.55
C ILE A 17 -25.86 -7.12 -34.32
N VAL A 18 -25.07 -7.20 -35.39
CA VAL A 18 -23.60 -7.28 -35.29
C VAL A 18 -23.00 -6.00 -34.69
N LEU A 19 -23.46 -4.82 -35.11
CA LEU A 19 -23.01 -3.55 -34.53
C LEU A 19 -23.39 -3.44 -33.05
N LEU A 20 -24.59 -3.88 -32.68
CA LEU A 20 -25.07 -3.85 -31.30
C LEU A 20 -24.26 -4.84 -30.44
N PHE A 21 -23.94 -6.01 -30.98
CA PHE A 21 -23.07 -6.99 -30.34
C PHE A 21 -21.65 -6.44 -30.13
N LEU A 22 -21.05 -5.81 -31.14
CA LEU A 22 -19.73 -5.18 -31.03
C LEU A 22 -19.74 -4.03 -30.01
N ALA A 23 -20.77 -3.19 -30.01
CA ALA A 23 -20.89 -2.10 -29.04
C ALA A 23 -21.00 -2.63 -27.59
N LEU A 24 -21.79 -3.68 -27.38
CA LEU A 24 -21.90 -4.35 -26.07
C LEU A 24 -20.57 -5.01 -25.69
N LEU A 25 -19.89 -5.66 -26.62
CA LEU A 25 -18.60 -6.30 -26.40
C LEU A 25 -17.54 -5.27 -25.98
N PHE A 26 -17.45 -4.15 -26.70
CA PHE A 26 -16.53 -3.06 -26.36
C PHE A 26 -16.88 -2.39 -25.03
N SER A 27 -18.18 -2.19 -24.75
CA SER A 27 -18.62 -1.63 -23.47
C SER A 27 -18.30 -2.56 -22.30
N LEU A 28 -18.52 -3.87 -22.45
CA LEU A 28 -18.18 -4.87 -21.45
C LEU A 28 -16.67 -4.96 -21.25
N TRP A 29 -15.91 -4.96 -22.35
CA TRP A 29 -14.46 -4.98 -22.31
C TRP A 29 -13.88 -3.75 -21.60
N ALA A 30 -14.38 -2.55 -21.94
CA ALA A 30 -13.99 -1.31 -21.27
C ALA A 30 -14.35 -1.30 -19.78
N ALA A 31 -15.53 -1.82 -19.42
CA ALA A 31 -15.96 -1.93 -18.02
C ALA A 31 -15.05 -2.88 -17.24
N VAL A 32 -14.77 -4.07 -17.78
CA VAL A 32 -13.92 -5.09 -17.15
C VAL A 32 -12.49 -4.60 -16.96
N HIS A 33 -11.89 -3.96 -17.97
CA HIS A 33 -10.53 -3.41 -17.82
C HIS A 33 -10.47 -2.30 -16.78
N ARG A 34 -11.46 -1.41 -16.76
CA ARG A 34 -11.51 -0.32 -15.79
C ARG A 34 -11.69 -0.82 -14.37
N THR A 35 -12.60 -1.76 -14.15
CA THR A 35 -12.86 -2.31 -12.81
C THR A 35 -11.68 -3.15 -12.32
N THR A 36 -11.13 -4.02 -13.17
CA THR A 36 -10.00 -4.89 -12.82
C THR A 36 -8.74 -4.07 -12.50
N ALA A 37 -8.43 -3.04 -13.29
CA ALA A 37 -7.29 -2.16 -13.01
C ALA A 37 -7.47 -1.37 -11.71
N SER A 38 -8.69 -0.91 -11.42
CA SER A 38 -8.96 -0.21 -10.15
C SER A 38 -8.85 -1.13 -8.94
N PHE A 39 -9.34 -2.38 -9.06
CA PHE A 39 -9.32 -3.38 -8.01
C PHE A 39 -7.88 -3.82 -7.68
N LEU A 40 -7.08 -4.10 -8.71
CA LEU A 40 -5.67 -4.46 -8.53
C LEU A 40 -4.88 -3.33 -7.84
N ARG A 41 -5.15 -2.05 -8.19
CA ARG A 41 -4.50 -0.91 -7.55
C ARG A 41 -4.92 -0.72 -6.09
N SER A 42 -6.20 -0.91 -5.77
CA SER A 42 -6.66 -0.81 -4.38
C SER A 42 -6.10 -1.93 -3.52
N GLU A 43 -6.04 -3.15 -4.06
CA GLU A 43 -5.56 -4.31 -3.30
C GLU A 43 -4.05 -4.24 -3.08
N THR A 44 -3.28 -3.89 -4.11
CA THR A 44 -1.83 -3.65 -3.96
C THR A 44 -1.52 -2.51 -3.00
N ALA A 45 -2.33 -1.45 -2.98
CA ALA A 45 -2.16 -0.36 -2.01
C ALA A 45 -2.49 -0.80 -0.56
N ARG A 46 -3.44 -1.73 -0.38
CA ARG A 46 -3.76 -2.30 0.94
C ARG A 46 -2.66 -3.21 1.43
N VAL A 47 -2.26 -4.21 0.65
CA VAL A 47 -1.18 -5.14 1.00
C VAL A 47 0.11 -4.38 1.32
N ARG A 48 0.45 -3.37 0.51
CA ARG A 48 1.62 -2.54 0.75
C ARG A 48 1.52 -1.72 2.04
N ARG A 49 0.32 -1.27 2.43
CA ARG A 49 0.12 -0.59 3.72
C ARG A 49 0.26 -1.56 4.88
N ASP A 50 -0.33 -2.75 4.78
CA ASP A 50 -0.26 -3.75 5.84
C ASP A 50 1.20 -4.22 6.07
N GLU A 51 1.97 -4.42 4.99
CA GLU A 51 3.42 -4.71 5.08
C GLU A 51 4.20 -3.56 5.73
N LEU A 52 3.85 -2.31 5.41
CA LEU A 52 4.49 -1.14 6.00
C LEU A 52 4.15 -0.99 7.48
N ASP A 53 2.90 -1.25 7.87
CA ASP A 53 2.45 -1.20 9.27
C ASP A 53 3.09 -2.34 10.08
N ALA A 54 3.19 -3.54 9.50
CA ALA A 54 3.91 -4.66 10.11
C ALA A 54 5.40 -4.33 10.32
N GLY A 55 6.07 -3.76 9.32
CA GLY A 55 7.47 -3.33 9.42
C GLY A 55 7.67 -2.20 10.44
N ALA A 56 6.73 -1.25 10.53
CA ALA A 56 6.76 -0.18 11.52
C ALA A 56 6.58 -0.71 12.95
N LEU A 57 5.66 -1.66 13.16
CA LEU A 57 5.47 -2.31 14.46
C LEU A 57 6.72 -3.08 14.91
N ASP A 58 7.38 -3.79 14.00
CA ASP A 58 8.61 -4.52 14.29
C ASP A 58 9.77 -3.54 14.59
N ALA A 59 9.85 -2.40 13.88
CA ALA A 59 10.79 -1.32 14.21
C ALA A 59 10.54 -0.72 15.61
N ILE A 60 9.27 -0.53 16.01
CA ILE A 60 8.90 -0.09 17.37
C ILE A 60 9.27 -1.17 18.39
N GLY A 61 9.08 -2.45 18.07
CA GLY A 61 9.47 -3.58 18.92
C GLY A 61 10.98 -3.59 19.22
N LEU A 62 11.81 -3.41 18.19
CA LEU A 62 13.28 -3.29 18.34
C LEU A 62 13.67 -2.08 19.19
N ALA A 63 12.97 -0.96 19.02
CA ALA A 63 13.19 0.24 19.80
C ALA A 63 12.80 0.06 21.28
N ALA A 64 11.69 -0.61 21.56
CA ALA A 64 11.27 -0.94 22.93
C ALA A 64 12.29 -1.87 23.61
N LEU A 65 12.79 -2.88 22.89
CA LEU A 65 13.86 -3.78 23.38
C LEU A 65 15.15 -3.01 23.69
N TYR A 66 15.48 -2.00 22.88
CA TYR A 66 16.63 -1.13 23.14
C TYR A 66 16.47 -0.33 24.45
N LEU A 67 15.28 0.24 24.70
CA LEU A 67 14.99 0.94 25.95
C LEU A 67 15.06 0.02 27.17
N GLU A 68 14.55 -1.20 27.06
CA GLU A 68 14.60 -2.18 28.15
C GLU A 68 16.05 -2.54 28.52
N LYS A 69 16.91 -2.70 27.52
CA LYS A 69 18.34 -3.00 27.73
C LYS A 69 19.18 -1.80 28.12
N ASN A 70 18.73 -0.58 27.83
CA ASN A 70 19.45 0.65 28.13
C ASN A 70 18.63 1.60 29.03
N PRO A 71 18.39 1.23 30.30
CA PRO A 71 17.61 2.05 31.23
C PRO A 71 18.29 3.39 31.56
N GLY A 72 19.61 3.52 31.28
CA GLY A 72 20.40 4.73 31.46
C GLY A 72 20.34 5.72 30.28
N MET A 73 19.54 5.43 29.25
CA MET A 73 19.38 6.34 28.11
C MET A 73 18.91 7.72 28.60
N ALA A 74 19.63 8.77 28.18
CA ALA A 74 19.30 10.14 28.53
C ALA A 74 17.89 10.49 28.04
N ARG A 75 17.06 11.09 28.91
CA ARG A 75 15.65 11.44 28.66
C ARG A 75 15.51 12.64 27.71
N VAL A 76 16.05 12.50 26.51
CA VAL A 76 16.05 13.50 25.44
C VAL A 76 15.51 12.87 24.17
N ARG A 77 14.97 13.71 23.29
CA ARG A 77 14.56 13.26 21.96
C ARG A 77 15.78 12.70 21.22
N ALA A 78 15.70 11.47 20.76
CA ALA A 78 16.75 10.82 19.99
C ALA A 78 16.15 10.05 18.83
N SER A 79 16.74 10.15 17.64
CA SER A 79 16.27 9.45 16.44
C SER A 79 17.37 8.53 15.91
N TYR A 80 16.97 7.36 15.43
CA TYR A 80 17.85 6.33 14.90
C TYR A 80 17.24 5.64 13.69
N GLY A 81 18.10 5.16 12.80
CA GLY A 81 17.72 4.37 11.62
C GLY A 81 17.72 2.88 11.94
N VAL A 82 16.68 2.18 11.52
CA VAL A 82 16.52 0.73 11.66
C VAL A 82 16.04 0.18 10.33
N THR A 83 16.70 -0.84 9.81
CA THR A 83 16.24 -1.57 8.62
C THR A 83 15.50 -2.82 9.06
N VAL A 84 14.22 -2.90 8.73
CA VAL A 84 13.33 -4.03 9.05
C VAL A 84 12.80 -4.63 7.75
N GLN A 85 12.99 -5.93 7.55
CA GLN A 85 12.54 -6.65 6.35
C GLN A 85 12.97 -5.95 5.03
N GLY A 86 14.17 -5.35 5.02
CA GLY A 86 14.70 -4.63 3.86
C GLY A 86 14.11 -3.23 3.62
N THR A 87 13.30 -2.71 4.54
CA THR A 87 12.77 -1.33 4.52
C THR A 87 13.39 -0.51 5.65
N ASP A 88 13.82 0.71 5.33
CA ASP A 88 14.37 1.62 6.33
C ASP A 88 13.27 2.40 7.06
N PHE A 89 13.36 2.36 8.38
CA PHE A 89 12.54 3.09 9.33
C PHE A 89 13.42 4.00 10.18
N THR A 90 12.87 5.15 10.52
CA THR A 90 13.41 6.08 11.50
C THR A 90 12.59 5.94 12.76
N VAL A 91 13.23 5.46 13.82
CA VAL A 91 12.64 5.37 15.16
C VAL A 91 13.04 6.63 15.93
N THR A 92 12.07 7.29 16.54
CA THR A 92 12.28 8.46 17.40
C THR A 92 11.80 8.15 18.80
N PHE A 93 12.70 8.27 19.75
CA PHE A 93 12.45 8.20 21.18
C PHE A 93 12.08 9.58 21.69
N LEU A 94 10.96 9.67 22.40
CA LEU A 94 10.42 10.89 22.99
C LEU A 94 10.23 10.65 24.48
N PRO A 95 10.77 11.51 25.37
CA PRO A 95 10.44 11.40 26.78
C PRO A 95 8.93 11.62 26.96
N GLY A 96 8.29 10.80 27.79
CA GLY A 96 6.88 10.94 28.14
C GLY A 96 6.61 12.29 28.78
N ALA A 97 5.39 12.81 28.63
CA ALA A 97 4.99 14.10 29.20
C ALA A 97 5.07 14.13 30.74
N ASP A 98 5.06 12.95 31.36
CA ASP A 98 5.23 12.71 32.79
C ASP A 98 6.72 12.64 33.22
N GLY A 99 7.66 12.64 32.28
CA GLY A 99 9.10 12.51 32.52
C GLY A 99 9.54 11.11 32.97
N VAL A 100 8.61 10.17 33.12
CA VAL A 100 8.86 8.79 33.59
C VAL A 100 8.77 7.82 32.42
N GLY A 101 7.80 8.01 31.52
CA GLY A 101 7.59 7.17 30.35
C GLY A 101 8.53 7.47 29.19
N TRP A 102 8.56 6.54 28.25
CA TRP A 102 9.08 6.76 26.90
C TRP A 102 7.92 6.60 25.92
N SER A 103 7.81 7.51 24.97
CA SER A 103 7.02 7.33 23.76
C SER A 103 7.97 7.03 22.61
N VAL A 104 7.61 6.06 21.77
CA VAL A 104 8.42 5.62 20.65
C VAL A 104 7.58 5.74 19.40
N GLU A 105 8.10 6.48 18.43
CA GLU A 105 7.47 6.67 17.13
C GLU A 105 8.36 6.04 16.06
N ALA A 106 7.80 5.23 15.18
CA ALA A 106 8.49 4.77 13.98
C ALA A 106 7.82 5.37 12.75
N ALA A 107 8.63 6.00 11.91
CA ALA A 107 8.20 6.50 10.62
C ALA A 107 9.11 5.93 9.54
N ARG A 108 8.57 5.70 8.34
CA ARG A 108 9.40 5.26 7.22
C ARG A 108 10.39 6.36 6.84
N GLY A 109 11.66 5.99 6.69
CA GLY A 109 12.71 6.94 6.34
C GLY A 109 14.08 6.44 6.76
N THR A 110 15.10 6.97 6.09
CA THR A 110 16.48 6.65 6.40
C THR A 110 17.04 7.72 7.32
N TYR A 111 17.49 7.32 8.51
CA TYR A 111 18.23 8.19 9.41
C TYR A 111 19.71 7.80 9.38
N PRO A 112 20.65 8.76 9.30
CA PRO A 112 22.06 8.46 9.08
C PRO A 112 22.72 7.74 10.25
N VAL A 113 22.18 7.89 11.47
CA VAL A 113 22.68 7.19 12.66
C VAL A 113 21.87 5.92 12.84
N GLY A 114 22.48 4.76 12.59
CA GLY A 114 21.85 3.47 12.87
C GLY A 114 21.57 3.30 14.36
N LEU A 115 20.49 2.58 14.69
CA LEU A 115 20.24 2.17 16.07
C LEU A 115 21.46 1.36 16.55
N PRO A 116 22.10 1.73 17.66
CA PRO A 116 23.30 1.05 18.13
C PRO A 116 23.01 -0.44 18.28
N THR A 117 23.84 -1.28 17.66
CA THR A 117 23.74 -2.73 17.82
C THR A 117 23.86 -3.07 19.29
N MET A 118 22.92 -3.84 19.81
CA MET A 118 22.93 -4.25 21.22
C MET A 118 24.29 -4.91 21.54
N PRO A 119 24.90 -4.63 22.70
CA PRO A 119 26.08 -5.36 23.11
C PRO A 119 25.73 -6.86 23.21
N PRO A 120 26.59 -7.77 22.70
CA PRO A 120 26.44 -9.19 22.97
C PRO A 120 26.58 -9.42 24.48
N LYS A 121 25.76 -10.36 24.98
CA LYS A 121 25.72 -10.79 26.37
C LYS A 121 27.10 -11.23 26.87
#